data_AF-T0S181-F1
#
_entry.id   AF-T0S181-F1
#
_cell.length_a   1.000
_cell.length_b   1.000
_cell.length_c   1.000
_cell.angle_alpha   90.00
_cell.angle_beta   90.00
_cell.angle_gamma   90.00
#
_symmetry.space_group_name_H-M   'P 1'
#
loop_
_entity.id
_entity.type
_entity.pdbx_description
1 polymer ?
#
loop_
_entity_poly.entity_id
_entity_poly.type
_entity_poly.pdbx_seq_one_letter_code
_entity_poly.pdbx_strand_id
1 'polypeptide(L)'
;AFNAEKNPLLKKKKNDLLKMCKERNIPGEYEDDVEDLAFLIHRYDENSKLTKEEIEEAFDKLGINPSVKKEDNLLILVTYELALVDLIDAEPEDIDELCREYNVEKKDKEHETLVVELAVNMVNQN
;
A
#
# COMPACT_ATOMS: atom_id res chain seq x y z
N ALA A 1 -9.61 14.66 1.48
CA ALA A 1 -8.48 14.33 2.37
C ALA A 1 -8.88 13.12 3.19
N PHE A 2 -8.15 12.01 3.02
CA PHE A 2 -8.27 10.81 3.83
C PHE A 2 -7.97 11.21 5.28
N ASN A 3 -8.98 11.25 6.15
CA ASN A 3 -8.76 11.57 7.56
C ASN A 3 -8.67 10.24 8.31
N ALA A 4 -7.43 9.73 8.42
CA ALA A 4 -7.13 8.48 9.14
C ALA A 4 -7.69 8.52 10.56
N GLU A 5 -7.68 9.67 11.25
CA GLU A 5 -8.23 9.85 12.61
C GLU A 5 -9.74 9.56 12.71
N LYS A 6 -10.47 9.57 11.58
CA LYS A 6 -11.90 9.21 11.53
C LYS A 6 -12.15 7.73 11.20
N ASN A 7 -11.11 6.93 10.95
CA ASN A 7 -11.25 5.50 10.73
C ASN A 7 -11.74 4.82 12.03
N PRO A 8 -12.96 4.25 12.06
CA PRO A 8 -13.49 3.60 13.26
C PRO A 8 -12.65 2.40 13.71
N LEU A 9 -11.79 1.86 12.84
CA LEU A 9 -10.89 0.76 13.15
C LEU A 9 -9.76 1.17 14.11
N LEU A 10 -9.35 2.45 14.15
CA LEU A 10 -8.33 2.94 15.10
C LEU A 10 -8.73 2.76 16.58
N LYS A 11 -10.03 2.59 16.86
CA LYS A 11 -10.55 2.36 18.22
C LYS A 11 -10.58 0.87 18.60
N LYS A 12 -10.27 -0.03 17.66
CA LYS A 12 -10.25 -1.47 17.92
C LYS A 12 -8.94 -1.89 18.57
N LYS A 13 -8.97 -3.05 19.24
CA LYS A 13 -7.75 -3.63 19.81
C LYS A 13 -6.91 -4.26 18.69
N LYS A 14 -5.59 -4.20 18.82
CA LYS A 14 -4.62 -4.84 17.90
C LYS A 14 -5.00 -6.29 17.56
N ASN A 15 -5.32 -7.11 18.55
CA ASN A 15 -5.73 -8.50 18.32
C ASN A 15 -7.02 -8.65 17.49
N ASP A 16 -7.97 -7.72 17.60
CA ASP A 16 -9.18 -7.75 16.79
C ASP A 16 -8.85 -7.37 15.34
N LEU A 17 -7.94 -6.41 15.13
CA LEU A 17 -7.46 -6.02 13.81
C LEU A 17 -6.67 -7.16 13.15
N LEU A 18 -5.73 -7.79 13.85
CA LEU A 18 -5.00 -8.98 13.36
C LEU A 18 -5.95 -10.10 12.93
N LYS A 19 -7.02 -10.33 13.71
CA LYS A 19 -8.04 -11.30 13.36
C LYS A 19 -8.77 -10.90 12.06
N MET A 20 -9.13 -9.63 11.92
CA MET A 20 -9.77 -9.10 10.70
C MET A 20 -8.86 -9.20 9.47
N CYS A 21 -7.55 -8.94 9.62
CA CYS A 21 -6.56 -9.14 8.55
C CYS A 21 -6.54 -10.60 8.11
N LYS A 22 -6.45 -11.54 9.06
CA LYS A 22 -6.46 -12.98 8.79
C LYS A 22 -7.74 -13.44 8.08
N GLU A 23 -8.91 -12.94 8.48
CA GLU A 23 -10.19 -13.27 7.86
C GLU A 23 -10.28 -12.81 6.39
N ARG A 24 -9.55 -11.76 6.03
CA ARG A 24 -9.50 -11.16 4.67
C ARG A 24 -8.27 -11.57 3.87
N ASN A 25 -7.41 -12.42 4.44
CA ASN A 25 -6.12 -12.80 3.86
C ASN A 25 -5.20 -11.59 3.58
N ILE A 26 -5.26 -10.57 4.43
CA ILE A 26 -4.35 -9.40 4.41
C ILE A 26 -3.09 -9.75 5.21
N PRO A 27 -1.88 -9.43 4.73
CA PRO A 27 -0.61 -9.73 5.41
C PRO A 27 -0.34 -8.77 6.58
N GLY A 28 -1.25 -8.72 7.56
CA GLY A 28 -1.01 -7.97 8.81
C GLY A 28 -0.21 -8.82 9.81
N GLU A 29 0.88 -8.28 10.30
CA GLU A 29 1.82 -8.92 11.23
C GLU A 29 1.65 -8.44 12.68
N TYR A 30 2.14 -9.23 13.63
CA TYR A 30 2.10 -8.83 15.04
C TYR A 30 3.01 -7.63 15.34
N GLU A 31 3.97 -7.32 14.48
CA GLU A 31 4.86 -6.18 14.66
C GLU A 31 4.16 -4.87 14.28
N ASP A 32 3.33 -4.89 13.22
CA ASP A 32 2.50 -3.76 12.76
C ASP A 32 1.71 -3.10 13.88
N ASP A 33 1.65 -1.77 13.89
CA ASP A 33 0.91 -1.06 14.91
C ASP A 33 -0.61 -1.03 14.64
N VAL A 34 -1.35 -0.33 15.49
CA VAL A 34 -2.81 -0.23 15.33
C VAL A 34 -3.20 0.59 14.11
N GLU A 35 -2.39 1.58 13.74
CA GLU A 35 -2.63 2.49 12.63
C GLU A 35 -2.44 1.76 11.31
N ASP A 36 -1.34 1.01 11.17
CA ASP A 36 -1.03 0.19 9.99
C ASP A 36 -2.11 -0.87 9.76
N LEU A 37 -2.44 -1.66 10.79
CA LEU A 37 -3.46 -2.69 10.68
C LEU A 37 -4.84 -2.10 10.35
N ALA A 38 -5.19 -0.96 10.96
CA ALA A 38 -6.44 -0.26 10.67
C ALA A 38 -6.47 0.32 9.24
N PHE A 39 -5.33 0.81 8.75
CA PHE A 39 -5.17 1.30 7.40
C PHE A 39 -5.34 0.16 6.38
N LEU A 40 -4.60 -0.93 6.54
CA LEU A 40 -4.65 -2.11 5.66
C LEU A 40 -6.09 -2.63 5.50
N ILE A 41 -6.80 -2.83 6.61
CA ILE A 41 -8.19 -3.31 6.58
C ILE A 41 -9.12 -2.30 5.91
N HIS A 42 -8.99 -1.02 6.26
CA HIS A 42 -9.88 0.00 5.71
C HIS A 42 -9.68 0.16 4.21
N ARG A 43 -8.43 0.23 3.74
CA ARG A 43 -8.11 0.33 2.32
C ARG A 43 -8.53 -0.93 1.57
N TYR A 44 -8.34 -2.11 2.15
CA TYR A 44 -8.87 -3.34 1.55
C TYR A 44 -10.39 -3.29 1.38
N ASP A 45 -11.12 -2.92 2.44
CA ASP A 45 -12.59 -2.84 2.40
C ASP A 45 -13.07 -1.78 1.38
N GLU A 46 -12.37 -0.64 1.23
CA GLU A 46 -12.67 0.35 0.19
C GLU A 46 -12.35 -0.16 -1.23
N ASN A 47 -11.16 -0.73 -1.45
CA ASN A 47 -10.71 -1.22 -2.75
C ASN A 47 -11.55 -2.43 -3.20
N SER A 48 -12.08 -3.23 -2.26
CA SER A 48 -12.97 -4.35 -2.57
C SER A 48 -14.25 -3.95 -3.31
N LYS A 49 -14.66 -2.67 -3.19
CA LYS A 49 -15.84 -2.09 -3.86
C LYS A 49 -15.57 -1.76 -5.33
N LEU A 50 -14.32 -1.66 -5.75
CA LEU A 50 -13.94 -1.46 -7.14
C LEU A 50 -14.30 -2.70 -7.98
N THR A 51 -14.65 -2.48 -9.23
CA THR A 51 -14.80 -3.52 -10.25
C THR A 51 -13.43 -4.07 -10.65
N LYS A 52 -13.42 -5.21 -11.33
CA LYS A 52 -12.18 -5.80 -11.82
C LYS A 52 -11.53 -4.87 -12.86
N GLU A 53 -12.35 -4.27 -13.71
CA GLU A 53 -11.94 -3.36 -14.77
C GLU A 53 -11.33 -2.07 -14.22
N GLU A 54 -11.91 -1.50 -13.15
CA GLU A 54 -11.34 -0.32 -12.48
C GLU A 54 -9.95 -0.59 -11.88
N ILE A 55 -9.75 -1.80 -11.34
CA ILE A 55 -8.45 -2.22 -10.80
C ILE A 55 -7.43 -2.41 -11.93
N GLU A 56 -7.83 -3.08 -13.02
CA GLU A 56 -6.97 -3.27 -14.20
C GLU A 56 -6.57 -1.93 -14.82
N GLU A 57 -7.50 -0.97 -14.96
CA GLU A 57 -7.19 0.37 -15.47
C GLU A 57 -6.21 1.13 -14.56
N ALA A 58 -6.34 0.99 -13.24
CA ALA A 58 -5.39 1.58 -12.30
C ALA A 58 -3.99 0.96 -12.44
N PHE A 59 -3.92 -0.36 -12.61
CA PHE A 59 -2.66 -1.09 -12.77
C PHE A 59 -1.96 -0.76 -14.09
N ASP A 60 -2.71 -0.65 -15.18
CA ASP A 60 -2.18 -0.24 -16.48
C ASP A 60 -1.55 1.17 -16.42
N LYS A 61 -2.17 2.11 -15.68
CA LYS A 61 -1.61 3.46 -15.48
C LYS A 61 -0.33 3.45 -14.66
N LEU A 62 -0.21 2.51 -13.71
CA LEU A 62 0.94 2.37 -12.83
C LEU A 62 2.05 1.48 -13.43
N GLY A 63 1.80 0.80 -14.54
CA GLY A 63 2.72 -0.19 -15.09
C GLY A 63 2.85 -1.44 -14.22
N ILE A 64 1.81 -1.76 -13.44
CA ILE A 64 1.73 -2.97 -12.60
C ILE A 64 0.99 -4.04 -13.41
N ASN A 65 1.48 -5.28 -13.41
CA ASN A 65 0.79 -6.38 -14.08
C ASN A 65 -0.27 -6.98 -13.15
N PRO A 66 -1.56 -6.97 -13.50
CA PRO A 66 -2.59 -7.60 -12.69
C PRO A 66 -2.46 -9.13 -12.66
N SER A 67 -2.70 -9.71 -11.49
CA SER A 67 -3.07 -11.11 -11.33
C SER A 67 -4.44 -11.38 -11.96
N VAL A 68 -4.67 -12.65 -12.32
CA VAL A 68 -5.97 -13.14 -12.79
C VAL A 68 -7.04 -13.04 -11.70
N LYS A 69 -6.65 -13.18 -10.43
CA LYS A 69 -7.55 -13.14 -9.27
C LYS A 69 -7.69 -11.72 -8.75
N LYS A 70 -8.93 -11.28 -8.54
CA LYS A 70 -9.23 -9.95 -8.00
C LYS A 70 -8.62 -9.79 -6.60
N GLU A 71 -8.68 -10.82 -5.78
CA GLU A 71 -8.20 -10.80 -4.40
C GLU A 71 -6.70 -10.52 -4.32
N ASP A 72 -5.90 -11.12 -5.21
CA ASP A 72 -4.46 -10.86 -5.29
C ASP A 72 -4.20 -9.40 -5.69
N ASN A 73 -4.97 -8.85 -6.64
CA ASN A 73 -4.85 -7.44 -7.05
C ASN A 73 -5.25 -6.47 -5.93
N LEU A 74 -6.22 -6.84 -5.09
CA LEU A 74 -6.59 -6.05 -3.92
C LEU A 74 -5.44 -5.98 -2.92
N LEU A 75 -4.72 -7.08 -2.71
CA LEU A 75 -3.55 -7.08 -1.84
C LEU A 75 -2.42 -6.21 -2.40
N ILE A 76 -2.13 -6.32 -3.70
CA ILE A 76 -1.14 -5.46 -4.37
C ILE A 76 -1.51 -3.98 -4.22
N LEU A 77 -2.77 -3.60 -4.42
CA LEU A 77 -3.23 -2.22 -4.22
C LEU A 77 -3.02 -1.73 -2.80
N VAL A 78 -3.40 -2.53 -1.80
CA VAL A 78 -3.28 -2.14 -0.39
C VAL A 78 -1.82 -2.00 0.02
N THR A 79 -0.94 -2.91 -0.44
CA THR A 79 0.50 -2.81 -0.19
C THR A 79 1.11 -1.59 -0.87
N TYR A 80 0.73 -1.31 -2.12
CA TYR A 80 1.15 -0.10 -2.84
C TYR A 80 0.73 1.17 -2.08
N GLU A 81 -0.51 1.22 -1.59
CA GLU A 81 -1.02 2.37 -0.86
C GLU A 81 -0.35 2.56 0.51
N LEU A 82 0.00 1.48 1.20
CA LEU A 82 0.78 1.56 2.44
C LEU A 82 2.19 2.10 2.16
N ALA A 83 2.87 1.56 1.15
CA ALA A 83 4.19 2.02 0.74
C ALA A 83 4.19 3.51 0.37
N LEU A 84 3.13 4.01 -0.29
CA LEU A 84 3.00 5.45 -0.55
C LEU A 84 2.94 6.28 0.72
N VAL A 85 2.20 5.84 1.73
CA VAL A 85 2.10 6.56 3.02
C VAL A 85 3.47 6.60 3.69
N ASP A 86 4.16 5.47 3.78
CA ASP A 86 5.48 5.37 4.40
C ASP A 86 6.51 6.25 3.66
N LEU A 87 6.52 6.20 2.32
CA LEU A 87 7.47 6.93 1.48
C LEU A 87 7.24 8.45 1.47
N ILE A 88 6.00 8.91 1.66
CA ILE A 88 5.70 10.35 1.73
C ILE A 88 6.30 10.96 3.01
N ASP A 89 6.28 10.21 4.11
CA ASP A 89 6.77 10.68 5.41
C ASP A 89 8.24 10.26 5.67
N ALA A 90 8.86 9.51 4.76
CA ALA A 90 10.23 9.04 4.86
C ALA A 90 11.25 10.18 4.79
N GLU A 91 12.34 10.05 5.56
CA GLU A 91 13.44 11.01 5.51
C GLU A 91 14.19 10.90 4.17
N PRO A 92 14.80 11.99 3.67
CA PRO A 92 15.51 11.97 2.39
C PRO A 92 16.62 10.92 2.28
N GLU A 93 17.23 10.53 3.40
CA GLU A 93 18.27 9.51 3.48
C GLU A 93 17.71 8.10 3.24
N ASP A 94 16.53 7.80 3.79
CA ASP A 94 15.83 6.52 3.59
C ASP A 94 15.38 6.38 2.13
N ILE A 95 14.86 7.46 1.54
CA ILE A 95 14.53 7.50 0.11
C ILE A 95 15.75 7.24 -0.77
N ASP A 96 16.92 7.77 -0.41
CA ASP A 96 18.17 7.53 -1.15
C ASP A 96 18.65 6.08 -1.05
N GLU A 97 18.46 5.43 0.10
CA GLU A 97 18.73 4.01 0.29
C GLU A 97 17.79 3.15 -0.58
N LEU A 98 16.48 3.42 -0.50
CA LEU A 98 15.47 2.71 -1.28
C LEU A 98 15.68 2.90 -2.79
N CYS A 99 16.07 4.09 -3.25
CA CYS A 99 16.42 4.31 -4.66
C CYS A 99 17.56 3.39 -5.12
N ARG A 100 18.55 3.12 -4.27
CA ARG A 100 19.66 2.21 -4.61
C ARG A 100 19.21 0.76 -4.58
N GLU A 101 18.45 0.37 -3.56
CA GLU A 101 17.94 -0.99 -3.39
C GLU A 101 17.06 -1.41 -4.57
N TYR A 102 16.11 -0.56 -4.95
CA TYR A 102 15.15 -0.82 -6.03
C TYR A 102 15.63 -0.34 -7.40
N ASN A 103 16.88 0.14 -7.51
CA ASN A 103 17.50 0.63 -8.74
C ASN A 103 16.65 1.71 -9.47
N VAL A 104 16.13 2.66 -8.70
CA VAL A 104 15.34 3.80 -9.19
C VAL A 104 16.26 5.02 -9.34
N GLU A 105 16.26 5.61 -10.55
CA GLU A 105 17.06 6.81 -10.81
C GLU A 105 16.38 8.05 -10.21
N LYS A 106 17.05 8.74 -9.28
CA LYS A 106 16.54 9.96 -8.63
C LYS A 106 16.67 11.23 -9.48
N LYS A 107 17.58 11.22 -10.44
CA LYS A 107 18.03 12.45 -11.12
C LYS A 107 16.87 13.14 -11.84
N ASP A 108 16.74 14.45 -11.62
CA ASP A 108 15.76 15.33 -12.27
C ASP A 108 14.28 14.97 -12.03
N LYS A 109 13.96 14.16 -11.00
CA LYS A 109 12.59 13.81 -10.62
C LYS A 109 12.07 14.65 -9.45
N GLU A 110 10.80 15.02 -9.53
CA GLU A 110 10.07 15.56 -8.37
C GLU A 110 9.85 14.47 -7.32
N HIS A 111 9.79 14.86 -6.05
CA HIS A 111 9.66 13.92 -4.93
C HIS A 111 8.41 13.02 -5.07
N GLU A 112 7.26 13.57 -5.45
CA GLU A 112 6.03 12.79 -5.65
C GLU A 112 6.19 11.73 -6.74
N THR A 113 6.87 12.07 -7.84
CA THR A 113 7.15 11.11 -8.92
C THR A 113 8.06 9.99 -8.43
N LEU A 114 9.08 10.35 -7.66
CA LEU A 114 10.04 9.40 -7.10
C LEU A 114 9.36 8.42 -6.14
N VAL A 115 8.50 8.92 -5.26
CA VAL A 115 7.73 8.12 -4.29
C VAL A 115 6.82 7.12 -5.02
N VAL A 116 6.10 7.56 -6.05
CA VAL A 116 5.24 6.67 -6.84
C VAL A 116 6.07 5.59 -7.52
N GLU A 117 7.19 5.95 -8.14
CA GLU A 117 8.04 4.98 -8.84
C GLU A 117 8.68 3.97 -7.88
N LEU A 118 9.12 4.39 -6.69
CA LEU A 118 9.58 3.50 -5.64
C LEU A 118 8.48 2.55 -5.19
N ALA A 119 7.29 3.06 -4.87
CA ALA A 119 6.16 2.23 -4.44
C ALA A 119 5.79 1.18 -5.50
N VAL A 120 5.77 1.55 -6.79
CA VAL A 120 5.54 0.61 -7.90
C VAL A 120 6.64 -0.46 -7.98
N ASN A 121 7.91 -0.09 -7.83
CA ASN A 121 9.01 -1.05 -7.87
C ASN A 121 8.98 -2.01 -6.67
N MET A 122 8.63 -1.52 -5.48
CA MET A 122 8.49 -2.33 -4.27
C MET A 122 7.41 -3.42 -4.42
N VAL A 123 6.28 -3.10 -5.06
CA VAL A 123 5.22 -4.10 -5.28
C VAL A 123 5.48 -5.03 -6.45
N ASN A 124 6.23 -4.60 -7.47
CA ASN A 124 6.54 -5.42 -8.65
C ASN A 124 7.67 -6.44 -8.43
N GLN A 125 8.51 -6.26 -7.40
CA GLN A 125 9.63 -7.17 -7.10
C GLN A 125 9.29 -8.26 -6.05
N ASN A 126 8.06 -8.25 -5.51
CA ASN A 126 7.52 -9.31 -4.65
C ASN A 126 6.79 -10.38 -5.47
#